data_AF-A0A1S2MFS8-F1
#
_entry.id   AF-A0A1S2MFS8-F1
#
_cell.length_a   1.000
_cell.length_b   1.000
_cell.length_c   1.000
_cell.angle_alpha   90.00
_cell.angle_beta   90.00
_cell.angle_gamma   90.00
#
_symmetry.space_group_name_H-M   'P 1'
#
loop_
_entity.id
_entity.type
_entity.pdbx_description
1 polymer ?
#
loop_
_entity_poly.entity_id
_entity_poly.type
_entity_poly.pdbx_seq_one_letter_code
_entity_poly.pdbx_strand_id
1 'polypeptide(L)'
;MDKRVKKFKDGLQISYYEFSKDIVCVEVYQHGKNMGQFCSDVSYFEEWDETDLLQLTETHIKQVKNAKTPDNKNRKKIDQYEIEYYNHFDDMFCVNVYKDDTQIGAFCSDRYSFEEWMEEGALLSVIESQIQ
;
A
#
# COMPACT_ATOMS: atom_id res chain seq x y z
N MET A 1 -7.13 -1.31 -24.23
CA MET A 1 -6.14 -1.84 -23.27
C MET A 1 -6.20 -3.34 -23.35
N ASP A 2 -5.17 -3.96 -23.95
CA ASP A 2 -5.09 -5.42 -24.04
C ASP A 2 -4.57 -5.98 -22.72
N LYS A 3 -5.43 -6.72 -22.02
CA LYS A 3 -5.10 -7.38 -20.76
C LYS A 3 -4.55 -8.77 -21.07
N ARG A 4 -3.27 -8.98 -20.77
CA ARG A 4 -2.63 -10.29 -20.93
C ARG A 4 -2.77 -11.08 -19.63
N VAL A 5 -3.22 -12.32 -19.73
CA VAL A 5 -3.45 -13.19 -18.56
C VAL A 5 -2.47 -14.35 -18.60
N LYS A 6 -1.81 -14.61 -17.48
CA LYS A 6 -0.92 -15.76 -17.30
C LYS A 6 -1.36 -16.55 -16.07
N LYS A 7 -1.46 -17.86 -16.24
CA LYS A 7 -1.84 -18.80 -15.18
C LYS A 7 -0.63 -19.64 -14.82
N PHE A 8 -0.38 -19.75 -13.53
CA PHE A 8 0.70 -20.56 -12.97
C PHE A 8 0.12 -21.78 -12.25
N LYS A 9 1.02 -22.65 -11.77
CA LYS A 9 0.65 -23.76 -10.89
C LYS A 9 0.09 -23.21 -9.57
N ASP A 10 -0.61 -24.06 -8.82
CA ASP A 10 -1.16 -23.74 -7.50
C ASP A 10 -2.24 -22.64 -7.48
N GLY A 11 -2.95 -22.47 -8.61
CA GLY A 11 -4.10 -21.56 -8.70
C GLY A 11 -3.73 -20.08 -8.69
N LEU A 12 -2.44 -19.76 -8.88
CA LEU A 12 -1.97 -18.39 -9.11
C LEU A 12 -2.30 -17.96 -10.54
N GLN A 13 -2.89 -16.78 -10.68
CA GLN A 13 -3.15 -16.14 -11.94
C GLN A 13 -2.73 -14.68 -11.84
N ILE A 14 -1.95 -14.21 -12.80
CA ILE A 14 -1.65 -12.79 -12.95
C ILE A 14 -2.30 -12.28 -14.23
N SER A 15 -2.65 -11.01 -14.22
CA SER A 15 -3.02 -10.32 -15.43
C SER A 15 -2.39 -8.95 -15.43
N TYR A 16 -1.74 -8.58 -16.53
CA TYR A 16 -1.08 -7.30 -16.64
C TYR A 16 -1.65 -6.50 -17.80
N TYR A 17 -1.64 -5.18 -17.62
CA TYR A 17 -2.14 -4.21 -18.57
C TYR A 17 -1.33 -2.91 -18.45
N GLU A 18 -1.08 -2.26 -19.58
CA GLU A 18 -0.53 -0.91 -19.62
C GLU A 18 -1.59 0.04 -19.06
N PHE A 19 -1.33 0.62 -17.88
CA PHE A 19 -2.20 1.62 -17.26
C PHE A 19 -2.00 2.99 -17.91
N SER A 20 -0.75 3.31 -18.25
CA SER A 20 -0.37 4.50 -19.03
C SER A 20 0.80 4.15 -19.97
N LYS A 21 1.29 5.13 -20.73
CA LYS A 21 2.46 4.94 -21.61
C LYS A 21 3.74 4.57 -20.85
N ASP A 22 3.80 4.94 -19.58
CA ASP A 22 4.99 4.76 -18.75
C ASP A 22 4.77 3.71 -17.67
N ILE A 23 3.53 3.25 -17.44
CA ILE A 23 3.18 2.38 -16.30
C ILE A 23 2.44 1.12 -16.75
N VAL A 24 2.91 -0.04 -16.29
CA VAL A 24 2.22 -1.33 -16.38
C VAL A 24 1.77 -1.75 -14.98
N CYS A 25 0.53 -2.21 -14.87
CA CYS A 25 0.02 -2.78 -13.63
C CYS A 25 -0.22 -4.28 -13.78
N VAL A 26 0.11 -5.03 -12.73
CA VAL A 26 -0.06 -6.48 -12.60
C VAL A 26 -1.09 -6.74 -11.51
N GLU A 27 -2.27 -7.18 -11.91
CA GLU A 27 -3.27 -7.72 -11.00
C GLU A 27 -2.95 -9.17 -10.65
N VAL A 28 -3.09 -9.50 -9.37
CA VAL A 28 -2.77 -10.82 -8.83
C VAL A 28 -4.02 -11.49 -8.30
N TYR A 29 -4.22 -12.76 -8.67
CA TYR A 29 -5.29 -13.61 -8.19
C TYR A 29 -4.71 -14.92 -7.66
N GLN A 30 -5.13 -15.35 -6.47
CA GLN A 30 -4.74 -16.65 -5.91
C GLN A 30 -6.00 -17.46 -5.58
N HIS A 31 -6.12 -18.65 -6.18
CA HIS A 31 -7.31 -19.50 -6.08
C HIS A 31 -8.62 -18.75 -6.42
N GLY A 32 -8.56 -17.85 -7.41
CA GLY A 32 -9.70 -17.03 -7.83
C GLY A 32 -10.00 -15.82 -6.94
N LYS A 33 -9.32 -15.65 -5.79
CA LYS A 33 -9.43 -14.45 -4.96
C LYS A 33 -8.49 -13.36 -5.50
N ASN A 34 -9.01 -12.15 -5.70
CA ASN A 34 -8.18 -10.99 -6.02
C ASN A 34 -7.30 -10.64 -4.80
N MET A 35 -6.00 -10.56 -5.03
CA MET A 35 -4.98 -10.27 -4.02
C MET A 35 -4.41 -8.85 -4.20
N GLY A 36 -5.11 -7.98 -4.90
CA GLY A 36 -4.67 -6.63 -5.26
C GLY A 36 -3.84 -6.59 -6.54
N GLN A 37 -3.17 -5.46 -6.72
CA GLN A 37 -2.30 -5.19 -7.85
C GLN A 37 -1.06 -4.43 -7.41
N PHE A 38 0.01 -4.53 -8.18
CA PHE A 38 1.17 -3.66 -8.09
C PHE A 38 1.48 -3.12 -9.49
N CYS A 39 2.21 -2.01 -9.56
CA CYS A 39 2.56 -1.39 -10.84
C CYS A 39 4.06 -1.11 -10.90
N SER A 40 4.58 -1.03 -12.12
CA SER A 40 5.98 -0.72 -12.42
C SER A 40 6.05 0.11 -13.69
N ASP A 41 7.19 0.74 -13.91
CA ASP A 41 7.44 1.41 -15.17
C ASP A 41 7.52 0.39 -16.31
N VAL A 42 7.09 0.78 -17.50
CA VAL A 42 7.13 -0.08 -18.70
C VAL A 42 8.55 -0.60 -18.96
N SER A 43 9.56 0.26 -18.83
CA SER A 43 10.97 -0.12 -19.08
C SER A 43 11.45 -1.23 -18.15
N TYR A 44 11.07 -1.17 -16.86
CA TYR A 44 11.42 -2.22 -15.90
C TYR A 44 10.61 -3.48 -16.12
N PHE A 45 9.32 -3.33 -16.44
CA PHE A 45 8.43 -4.46 -16.70
C PHE A 45 8.89 -5.30 -17.91
N GLU A 46 9.42 -4.64 -18.96
CA GLU A 46 9.92 -5.31 -20.16
C GLU A 46 11.18 -6.16 -19.91
N GLU A 47 11.94 -5.87 -18.85
CA GLU A 47 13.13 -6.62 -18.46
C GLU A 47 12.79 -7.88 -17.65
N TRP A 48 11.59 -7.96 -17.07
CA TRP A 48 11.21 -9.07 -16.20
C TRP A 48 10.93 -10.34 -17.01
N ASP A 49 11.60 -11.42 -16.59
CA ASP A 49 11.26 -12.75 -17.06
C ASP A 49 10.09 -13.36 -16.26
N GLU A 50 9.73 -14.60 -16.61
CA GLU A 50 8.67 -15.32 -15.90
C GLU A 50 8.99 -15.59 -14.42
N THR A 51 10.27 -15.81 -14.11
CA THR A 51 10.78 -16.06 -12.76
C THR A 51 10.68 -14.80 -11.91
N ASP A 52 11.08 -13.66 -12.46
CA ASP A 52 10.98 -12.36 -11.79
C ASP A 52 9.53 -12.03 -11.47
N LEU A 53 8.64 -12.18 -12.46
CA LEU A 53 7.20 -11.97 -12.30
C LEU A 53 6.61 -12.87 -11.20
N LEU A 54 7.01 -14.14 -11.16
CA LEU A 54 6.59 -15.08 -10.11
C LEU A 54 7.07 -14.61 -8.73
N GLN A 55 8.34 -14.28 -8.58
CA GLN A 55 8.93 -13.87 -7.31
C GLN A 55 8.31 -12.58 -6.78
N LEU A 56 8.10 -11.59 -7.65
CA LEU A 56 7.43 -10.32 -7.31
C LEU A 56 5.98 -10.57 -6.88
N THR A 57 5.27 -11.42 -7.62
CA THR A 57 3.89 -11.80 -7.30
C THR A 57 3.78 -12.54 -5.97
N GLU A 58 4.68 -13.49 -5.68
CA GLU A 58 4.72 -14.20 -4.41
C GLU A 58 5.05 -13.25 -3.24
N THR A 59 5.96 -12.31 -3.46
CA THR A 59 6.30 -11.27 -2.48
C THR A 59 5.09 -10.39 -2.19
N HIS A 60 4.39 -9.92 -3.22
CA HIS A 60 3.14 -9.17 -3.10
C HIS A 60 2.07 -9.96 -2.33
N ILE A 61 1.88 -11.25 -2.65
CA ILE A 61 0.93 -12.10 -1.93
C ILE A 61 1.30 -12.23 -0.45
N LYS A 62 2.58 -12.41 -0.13
CA LYS A 62 3.05 -12.44 1.27
C LYS A 62 2.75 -11.12 1.97
N GLN A 63 3.04 -9.99 1.32
CA GLN A 63 2.75 -8.66 1.85
C GLN A 63 1.26 -8.47 2.11
N VAL A 64 0.39 -8.83 1.16
CA VAL A 64 -1.07 -8.70 1.32
C VAL A 64 -1.63 -9.65 2.38
N LYS A 65 -1.09 -10.86 2.51
CA LYS A 65 -1.50 -11.80 3.57
C LYS A 65 -1.00 -11.38 4.96
N ASN A 66 0.18 -10.78 5.02
CA ASN A 66 0.78 -10.28 6.25
C ASN A 66 0.32 -8.85 6.58
N ALA A 67 -0.31 -8.14 5.64
CA ALA A 67 -0.97 -6.88 5.87
C ALA A 67 -2.10 -7.15 6.86
N LYS A 68 -1.78 -6.97 8.14
CA LYS A 68 -2.76 -7.07 9.19
C LYS A 68 -3.80 -6.00 8.93
N THR A 69 -5.07 -6.40 8.84
CA THR A 69 -6.15 -5.49 9.21
C THR A 69 -5.74 -4.91 10.56
N PRO A 70 -5.72 -3.58 10.76
CA PRO A 70 -5.17 -3.01 11.99
C PRO A 70 -5.96 -3.51 13.21
N ASP A 71 -5.48 -4.55 13.88
CA ASP A 71 -6.07 -5.07 15.12
C ASP A 71 -5.86 -4.07 16.26
N ASN A 72 -4.90 -3.16 16.11
CA ASN A 72 -4.61 -2.06 17.01
C ASN A 72 -4.74 -0.72 16.27
N LYS A 73 -5.97 -0.33 15.93
CA LYS A 73 -6.27 1.05 15.57
C LYS A 73 -5.99 1.92 16.79
N ASN A 74 -4.80 2.51 16.85
CA ASN A 74 -4.48 3.46 17.89
C ASN A 74 -5.09 4.80 17.49
N ARG A 75 -6.15 5.18 18.20
CA ARG A 75 -6.78 6.48 18.04
C ARG A 75 -6.19 7.46 19.02
N LYS A 76 -5.80 8.63 18.55
CA LYS A 76 -5.23 9.70 19.37
C LYS A 76 -5.84 11.03 18.95
N LYS A 77 -6.27 11.82 19.92
CA LYS A 77 -6.66 13.21 19.68
C LYS A 77 -5.42 14.10 19.67
N ILE A 78 -5.30 14.93 18.64
CA ILE A 78 -4.24 15.91 18.47
C ILE A 78 -4.91 17.24 18.10
N ASP A 79 -5.03 18.11 19.10
CA ASP A 79 -5.73 19.39 18.99
C ASP A 79 -7.17 19.23 18.44
N GLN A 80 -7.48 19.84 17.30
CA GLN A 80 -8.78 19.77 16.61
C GLN A 80 -8.97 18.51 15.76
N TYR A 81 -7.96 17.65 15.66
CA TYR A 81 -7.99 16.43 14.85
C TYR A 81 -8.04 15.18 15.73
N GLU A 82 -8.68 14.13 15.21
CA GLU A 82 -8.50 12.76 15.68
C GLU A 82 -7.71 12.02 14.61
N ILE A 83 -6.69 11.26 15.03
CA ILE A 83 -5.95 10.39 14.12
C ILE A 83 -6.16 8.94 14.47
N GLU A 84 -6.22 8.10 13.44
CA GLU A 84 -6.14 6.65 13.55
C GLU A 84 -4.89 6.21 12.79
N TYR A 85 -3.91 5.64 13.50
CA TYR A 85 -2.69 5.17 12.86
C TYR A 85 -2.49 3.67 13.03
N TYR A 86 -1.86 3.07 12.03
CA TYR A 86 -1.59 1.65 11.98
C TYR A 86 -0.30 1.35 11.22
N ASN A 87 0.38 0.29 11.64
CA ASN A 87 1.48 -0.27 10.88
C ASN A 87 0.89 -0.94 9.62
N HIS A 88 1.29 -0.47 8.45
CA HIS A 88 0.86 -1.01 7.16
C HIS A 88 1.87 -2.05 6.63
N PHE A 89 3.16 -1.78 6.82
CA PHE A 89 4.29 -2.68 6.57
C PHE A 89 5.32 -2.58 7.71
N ASP A 90 6.25 -3.54 7.80
CA ASP A 90 7.25 -3.61 8.88
C ASP A 90 7.98 -2.27 9.15
N ASP A 91 8.17 -1.46 8.11
CA ASP A 91 8.85 -0.17 8.10
C ASP A 91 7.94 1.03 7.77
N MET A 92 6.62 0.86 7.71
CA MET A 92 5.70 1.93 7.30
C MET A 92 4.47 2.04 8.20
N PHE A 93 4.16 3.27 8.60
CA PHE A 93 2.93 3.63 9.30
C PHE A 93 2.03 4.46 8.40
N CYS A 94 0.73 4.16 8.44
CA CYS A 94 -0.30 4.96 7.81
C CYS A 94 -1.17 5.62 8.87
N VAL A 95 -1.60 6.85 8.59
CA VAL A 95 -2.37 7.72 9.47
C VAL A 95 -3.60 8.20 8.71
N ASN A 96 -4.78 7.89 9.22
CA ASN A 96 -6.04 8.49 8.82
C ASN A 96 -6.32 9.69 9.73
N VAL A 97 -6.71 10.82 9.17
CA VAL A 97 -7.03 12.04 9.92
C VAL A 97 -8.51 12.35 9.83
N TYR A 98 -9.12 12.65 10.97
CA TYR A 98 -10.53 12.95 11.14
C TYR A 98 -10.71 14.32 11.79
N LYS A 99 -11.77 15.02 11.40
CA LYS A 99 -12.29 16.22 12.05
C LYS A 99 -13.80 16.07 12.16
N ASP A 100 -14.34 16.20 13.37
CA ASP A 100 -15.77 16.00 13.66
C ASP A 100 -16.30 14.66 13.09
N ASP A 101 -15.61 13.55 13.41
CA ASP A 101 -15.87 12.18 12.93
C ASP A 101 -15.78 11.96 11.41
N THR A 102 -15.47 13.01 10.63
CA THR A 102 -15.32 12.93 9.18
C THR A 102 -13.86 12.75 8.83
N GLN A 103 -13.52 11.70 8.07
CA GLN A 103 -12.16 11.55 7.56
C GLN A 103 -11.86 12.64 6.53
N ILE A 104 -10.86 13.48 6.82
CA ILE A 104 -10.45 14.60 5.98
C ILE A 104 -9.17 14.32 5.20
N GLY A 105 -8.42 13.27 5.56
CA GLY A 105 -7.20 12.89 4.86
C GLY A 105 -6.62 11.56 5.32
N ALA A 106 -5.61 11.10 4.59
CA ALA A 106 -4.77 9.98 4.98
C ALA A 106 -3.38 10.14 4.36
N PHE A 107 -2.35 9.70 5.09
CA PHE A 107 -0.98 9.66 4.60
C PHE A 107 -0.23 8.47 5.20
N CYS A 108 0.88 8.07 4.57
CA CYS A 108 1.78 7.06 5.12
C CYS A 108 3.20 7.62 5.17
N SER A 109 3.98 7.17 6.14
CA SER A 109 5.37 7.54 6.34
C SER A 109 6.17 6.32 6.75
N ASP A 110 7.48 6.37 6.53
CA ASP A 110 8.37 5.40 7.15
C ASP A 110 8.23 5.44 8.68
N ARG A 111 8.52 4.30 9.31
CA ARG A 111 8.37 4.07 10.73
C ARG A 111 9.22 5.01 11.59
N TYR A 112 10.44 5.30 11.16
CA TYR A 112 11.37 6.13 11.94
C TYR A 112 10.84 7.56 12.04
N SER A 113 10.49 8.17 10.90
CA SER A 113 9.93 9.52 10.87
C SER A 113 8.62 9.59 11.68
N PHE A 114 7.76 8.58 11.58
CA PHE A 114 6.51 8.54 12.34
C PHE A 114 6.73 8.47 13.86
N GLU A 115 7.66 7.62 14.32
CA GLU A 115 8.01 7.49 15.73
C GLU A 115 8.62 8.81 16.27
N GLU A 116 9.50 9.46 15.50
CA GLU A 116 10.08 10.77 15.83
C GLU A 116 9.00 11.84 16.03
N TRP A 117 8.06 11.99 15.09
CA TRP A 117 6.98 12.99 15.21
C TRP A 117 6.06 12.74 16.41
N MET A 118 5.89 11.47 16.78
CA MET A 118 5.10 11.06 17.95
C MET A 118 5.79 11.40 19.27
N GLU A 119 7.11 11.28 19.33
CA GLU A 119 7.93 11.59 20.51
C GLU A 119 8.13 13.10 20.68
N GLU A 120 8.44 13.81 19.59
CA GLU A 120 8.72 15.25 19.60
C GLU A 120 7.47 16.13 19.57
N GLY A 121 6.29 15.54 19.33
CA GLY A 121 5.03 16.29 19.21
C GLY A 121 4.89 17.08 17.91
N ALA A 122 5.74 16.80 16.91
CA ALA A 122 5.70 17.45 15.60
C ALA A 122 4.51 17.02 14.73
N LEU A 123 3.80 15.95 15.10
CA LEU A 123 2.76 15.32 14.29
C LEU A 123 1.63 16.26 13.87
N LEU A 124 1.28 17.26 14.68
CA LEU A 124 0.28 18.27 14.30
C LEU A 124 0.70 19.06 13.05
N SER A 125 1.95 19.54 13.01
CA SER A 125 2.47 20.30 11.87
C SER A 125 2.50 19.44 10.60
N VAL A 126 2.84 18.16 10.73
CA VAL A 126 2.82 17.21 9.62
C VAL A 126 1.39 17.02 9.11
N ILE A 127 0.44 16.74 10.00
CA ILE A 127 -0.99 16.66 9.67
C ILE A 127 -1.45 17.90 8.90
N GLU A 128 -1.15 19.10 9.41
CA GLU A 128 -1.54 20.36 8.76
C GLU A 128 -0.91 20.57 7.39
N SER A 129 0.29 20.01 7.15
CA SER A 129 0.93 20.05 5.82
C SER A 129 0.38 19.04 4.82
N GLN A 130 -0.15 17.90 5.30
CA GLN A 130 -0.64 16.82 4.44
C GLN A 130 -2.10 17.02 3.98
N ILE A 131 -2.87 17.86 4.67
CA ILE A 131 -4.31 18.06 4.41
C ILE A 131 -4.57 19.42 3.69
N GLN A 132 -3.51 20.16 3.35
CA GLN A 132 -3.62 21.40 2.56
C GLN A 132 -3.91 21.15 1.09
#